data_AF-A0A9R1U9X6-F1
#
_entry.id   AF-A0A9R1U9X6-F1
#
_cell.length_a   1.000
_cell.length_b   1.000
_cell.length_c   1.000
_cell.angle_alpha   90.00
_cell.angle_beta   90.00
_cell.angle_gamma   90.00
#
_symmetry.space_group_name_H-M   'P 1'
#
loop_
_entity.id
_entity.type
_entity.pdbx_description
1 polymer ?
#
loop_
_entity_poly.entity_id
_entity_poly.type
_entity_poly.pdbx_seq_one_letter_code
_entity_poly.pdbx_strand_id
1 'polypeptide(L)'
;MWKCAVLVYLVASFVGGDRSDVLIDIEGSSWLQNEHLGEMIDHSFEGSRCCNVFVKGDNRALFRQFIELYGHDYTLGAINRKCYAYFLLAKDPAHLIAGIAKIPTIIALTQILVIVDAEITENSRLFNVSFYKNANVNIISRSGMWSLSEMFLRPRIFKNVVRPSDMRHSRGIVNLEGRQLQVATFYVPPLSYLSTSDNKTVEQVEGEFFSSNNPLEWDGVEVKLFMMMAKRLNFTWMIRKPNGGYRYGRARNSTWEGGMIGQLFRKEVDLAFGGIWFMHDPYRYVNLSVPWYQVSIHFLVPRPQPITNFWALTRPITVHVWIAVVTTVIVQSLHVWVKAWINPKVPSRFRSFANTLTELIGRLVGLWAPQKTDGLRVQLHLWHFAGLLIVTAYCSSLAARLTTPDYENRIDTPDQFLKTNLTWGREGPIPKFDDYFEEKYREKMMRKFKSEKSLDDRKEKIDRGNYAIVGRIINCIFFPENDVSASDLRDYRVMKEPFGKYYLSFATQPWLVLSLNKSLLKIVDDDKIDRARFHRLPLERCHSQKNEYKSPRSSD
;
A
#
# COMPACT_ATOMS: atom_id res chain seq x y z
N MET A 1 5.65 -0.18 -76.86
CA MET A 1 7.08 0.15 -77.07
C MET A 1 7.74 0.07 -75.70
N TRP A 2 8.60 -0.87 -75.32
CA TRP A 2 9.54 -1.78 -76.00
C TRP A 2 9.45 -3.20 -75.38
N LYS A 3 9.97 -4.21 -76.09
CA LYS A 3 9.89 -5.66 -75.78
C LYS A 3 11.14 -6.20 -75.04
N CYS A 4 10.97 -7.40 -74.46
CA CYS A 4 11.96 -8.46 -74.13
C CYS A 4 12.85 -8.24 -72.89
N ALA A 5 13.22 -9.22 -72.06
CA ALA A 5 13.29 -10.67 -72.23
C ALA A 5 13.18 -11.44 -70.89
N VAL A 6 12.85 -12.72 -71.04
CA VAL A 6 12.87 -13.80 -70.04
C VAL A 6 14.28 -14.02 -69.50
N LEU A 7 14.44 -14.15 -68.17
CA LEU A 7 15.45 -15.03 -67.58
C LEU A 7 14.87 -15.70 -66.33
N VAL A 8 14.57 -16.98 -66.49
CA VAL A 8 14.21 -17.91 -65.42
C VAL A 8 15.47 -18.23 -64.62
N TYR A 9 15.46 -17.93 -63.31
CA TYR A 9 16.31 -18.61 -62.34
C TYR A 9 15.42 -19.10 -61.19
N LEU A 10 15.12 -20.38 -61.25
CA LEU A 10 14.52 -21.16 -60.18
C LEU A 10 15.49 -21.25 -59.00
N VAL A 11 15.12 -20.65 -57.87
CA VAL A 11 15.53 -21.16 -56.55
C VAL A 11 14.26 -21.23 -55.70
N ALA A 12 13.66 -22.42 -55.70
CA ALA A 12 12.54 -22.78 -54.86
C ALA A 12 13.01 -22.89 -53.41
N SER A 13 12.48 -22.08 -52.49
CA SER A 13 12.33 -22.42 -51.07
C SER A 13 11.26 -21.54 -50.41
N PHE A 14 10.01 -21.70 -50.82
CA PHE A 14 8.86 -21.29 -50.03
C PHE A 14 7.88 -22.46 -50.01
N VAL A 15 7.99 -23.28 -48.97
CA VAL A 15 6.91 -24.17 -48.54
C VAL A 15 6.79 -23.99 -47.03
N GLY A 16 5.88 -23.09 -46.63
CA GLY A 16 5.15 -23.29 -45.38
C GLY A 16 4.25 -24.49 -45.64
N GLY A 17 4.47 -25.59 -44.93
CA GLY A 17 3.68 -26.80 -45.11
C GLY A 17 2.25 -26.54 -44.67
N ASP A 18 1.36 -26.37 -45.65
CA ASP A 18 -0.08 -26.49 -45.48
C ASP A 18 -0.43 -27.98 -45.27
N ARG A 19 -1.59 -28.23 -44.66
CA ARG A 19 -2.07 -29.52 -44.13
C ARG A 19 -2.18 -30.65 -45.18
N SER A 20 -1.92 -30.36 -46.45
CA SER A 20 -2.14 -31.25 -47.60
C SER A 20 -0.91 -32.01 -48.13
N ASP A 21 0.32 -31.66 -47.74
CA ASP A 21 1.50 -32.11 -48.52
C ASP A 21 2.30 -33.29 -47.93
N VAL A 22 1.78 -34.00 -46.91
CA VAL A 22 2.44 -35.21 -46.39
C VAL A 22 1.43 -36.33 -46.10
N LEU A 23 0.80 -36.86 -47.13
CA LEU A 23 0.08 -38.14 -47.08
C LEU A 23 0.84 -39.15 -47.96
N ILE A 24 1.87 -39.77 -47.36
CA ILE A 24 2.51 -40.98 -47.90
C ILE A 24 2.07 -42.13 -47.01
N ASP A 25 1.46 -43.13 -47.63
CA ASP A 25 0.95 -44.36 -47.01
C ASP A 25 2.11 -45.16 -46.41
N ILE A 26 2.12 -45.33 -45.09
CA ILE A 26 3.11 -46.14 -44.37
C ILE A 26 2.35 -46.91 -43.29
N GLU A 27 2.17 -48.21 -43.53
CA GLU A 27 1.71 -49.18 -42.53
C GLU A 27 2.80 -49.38 -41.47
N GLY A 28 2.59 -48.82 -40.28
CA GLY A 28 3.45 -49.05 -39.13
C GLY A 28 2.75 -48.64 -37.85
N SER A 29 2.40 -49.61 -37.01
CA SER A 29 1.87 -49.35 -35.66
C SER A 29 2.99 -48.77 -34.79
N SER A 30 2.75 -47.61 -34.17
CA SER A 30 3.66 -47.09 -33.14
C SER A 30 3.51 -47.91 -31.84
N TRP A 31 4.50 -47.84 -30.96
CA TRP A 31 4.46 -48.51 -29.65
C TRP A 31 3.59 -47.77 -28.61
N LEU A 32 3.12 -46.55 -28.93
CA LEU A 32 2.24 -45.74 -28.08
C LEU A 32 0.82 -45.75 -28.63
N GLN A 33 -0.17 -46.06 -27.79
CA GLN A 33 -1.57 -45.95 -28.18
C GLN A 33 -1.99 -44.49 -28.32
N ASN A 34 -2.87 -44.20 -29.29
CA ASN A 34 -3.31 -42.84 -29.60
C ASN A 34 -3.98 -42.12 -28.42
N GLU A 35 -4.79 -42.83 -27.62
CA GLU A 35 -5.45 -42.26 -26.43
C GLU A 35 -4.43 -41.74 -25.41
N HIS A 36 -3.45 -42.58 -25.07
CA HIS A 36 -2.38 -42.23 -24.15
C HIS A 36 -1.48 -41.10 -24.68
N LEU A 37 -1.17 -41.09 -25.98
CA LEU A 37 -0.37 -40.03 -26.61
C LEU A 37 -1.13 -38.69 -26.62
N GLY A 38 -2.44 -38.71 -26.86
CA GLY A 38 -3.30 -37.53 -26.80
C GLY A 38 -3.29 -36.88 -25.41
N GLU A 39 -3.50 -37.67 -24.36
CA GLU A 39 -3.42 -37.18 -22.98
C GLU A 39 -2.04 -36.59 -22.64
N MET A 40 -0.96 -37.24 -23.08
CA MET A 40 0.40 -36.74 -22.85
C MET A 40 0.66 -35.40 -23.57
N ILE A 41 0.17 -35.25 -24.80
CA ILE A 41 0.26 -34.00 -25.57
C ILE A 41 -0.54 -32.90 -24.85
N ASP A 42 -1.77 -33.17 -24.44
CA ASP A 42 -2.64 -32.20 -23.77
C ASP A 42 -2.06 -31.74 -22.42
N HIS A 43 -1.51 -32.66 -21.63
CA HIS A 43 -0.87 -32.35 -20.36
C HIS A 43 0.48 -31.65 -20.51
N SER A 44 1.17 -31.83 -21.64
CA SER A 44 2.46 -31.19 -21.92
C SER A 44 2.33 -29.80 -22.58
N PHE A 45 1.33 -29.61 -23.44
CA PHE A 45 1.12 -28.40 -24.25
C PHE A 45 -0.18 -27.67 -23.88
N GLU A 46 -0.39 -27.45 -22.58
CA GLU A 46 -1.65 -26.95 -22.04
C GLU A 46 -2.03 -25.56 -22.57
N GLY A 47 -2.92 -25.52 -23.58
CA GLY A 47 -3.44 -24.30 -24.21
C GLY A 47 -2.53 -23.67 -25.27
N SER A 48 -1.45 -24.34 -25.66
CA SER A 48 -0.57 -23.90 -26.75
C SER A 48 -1.22 -24.20 -28.09
N ARG A 49 -1.53 -23.15 -28.88
CA ARG A 49 -2.14 -23.25 -30.22
C ARG A 49 -1.13 -23.37 -31.36
N CYS A 50 0.15 -23.45 -31.03
CA CYS A 50 1.21 -23.65 -32.01
C CYS A 50 2.30 -24.54 -31.40
N CYS A 51 3.09 -25.25 -32.21
CA CYS A 51 4.23 -26.04 -31.74
C CYS A 51 5.43 -26.04 -32.71
N ASN A 52 6.64 -25.94 -32.17
CA ASN A 52 7.88 -26.13 -32.95
C ASN A 52 8.29 -27.61 -32.89
N VAL A 53 8.40 -28.25 -34.05
CA VAL A 53 8.63 -29.70 -34.14
C VAL A 53 10.03 -30.00 -34.67
N PHE A 54 10.74 -30.84 -33.92
CA PHE A 54 12.06 -31.38 -34.28
C PHE A 54 12.00 -32.91 -34.35
N VAL A 55 12.09 -33.46 -35.56
CA VAL A 55 12.12 -34.91 -35.78
C VAL A 55 13.49 -35.29 -36.34
N LYS A 56 14.16 -36.26 -35.72
CA LYS A 56 15.47 -36.79 -36.12
C LYS A 56 15.42 -38.32 -36.18
N GLY A 57 15.49 -38.88 -37.39
CA GLY A 57 15.43 -40.33 -37.63
C GLY A 57 14.11 -40.77 -38.29
N ASP A 58 13.96 -42.07 -38.52
CA ASP A 58 12.84 -42.65 -39.28
C ASP A 58 11.61 -42.98 -38.40
N ASN A 59 11.16 -42.01 -37.59
CA ASN A 59 10.01 -42.17 -36.69
C ASN A 59 8.74 -41.52 -37.27
N ARG A 60 8.43 -41.82 -38.54
CA ARG A 60 7.33 -41.17 -39.27
C ARG A 60 5.94 -41.52 -38.73
N ALA A 61 5.75 -42.73 -38.19
CA ALA A 61 4.49 -43.16 -37.61
C ALA A 61 4.08 -42.36 -36.35
N LEU A 62 5.00 -42.18 -35.39
CA LEU A 62 4.75 -41.38 -34.18
C LEU A 62 4.54 -39.89 -34.52
N PHE A 63 5.29 -39.38 -35.49
CA PHE A 63 5.11 -38.00 -35.94
C PHE A 63 3.73 -37.78 -36.59
N ARG A 64 3.24 -38.75 -37.39
CA ARG A 64 1.89 -38.70 -37.96
C ARG A 64 0.81 -38.70 -36.88
N GLN A 65 0.92 -39.60 -35.89
CA GLN A 65 -0.01 -39.63 -34.76
C GLN A 65 -0.03 -38.29 -34.01
N PHE A 66 1.14 -37.67 -33.79
CA PHE A 66 1.22 -36.34 -33.18
C PHE A 66 0.46 -35.27 -33.99
N ILE A 67 0.62 -35.25 -35.32
CA ILE A 67 -0.07 -34.28 -36.18
C ILE A 67 -1.60 -34.48 -36.11
N GLU A 68 -2.06 -35.73 -36.14
CA GLU A 68 -3.49 -36.06 -36.07
C GLU A 68 -4.10 -35.66 -34.71
N LEU A 69 -3.37 -35.84 -33.61
CA LEU A 69 -3.83 -35.57 -32.25
C LEU A 69 -3.71 -34.09 -31.84
N TYR A 70 -2.64 -33.39 -32.22
CA TYR A 70 -2.38 -32.02 -31.75
C TYR A 70 -3.34 -30.99 -32.35
N GLY A 71 -3.78 -31.17 -33.60
CA GLY A 71 -4.87 -30.39 -34.21
C GLY A 71 -4.62 -28.87 -34.36
N HIS A 72 -3.38 -28.41 -34.17
CA HIS A 72 -2.98 -26.99 -34.14
C HIS A 72 -1.75 -26.72 -35.04
N ASP A 73 -1.42 -25.43 -35.25
CA ASP A 73 -0.35 -25.01 -36.15
C ASP A 73 1.01 -25.56 -35.70
N TYR A 74 1.84 -26.06 -36.63
CA TYR A 74 3.19 -26.51 -36.30
C TYR A 74 4.23 -26.06 -37.32
N THR A 75 5.47 -25.88 -36.86
CA THR A 75 6.61 -25.57 -37.73
C THR A 75 7.65 -26.68 -37.65
N LEU A 76 7.93 -27.32 -38.79
CA LEU A 76 8.90 -28.40 -38.89
C LEU A 76 10.29 -27.84 -39.24
N GLY A 77 11.31 -28.16 -38.43
CA GLY A 77 12.71 -27.83 -38.73
C GLY A 77 13.11 -26.34 -38.63
N ALA A 78 12.13 -25.43 -38.50
CA ALA A 78 12.31 -24.00 -38.27
C ALA A 78 11.70 -23.57 -36.92
N ILE A 79 12.31 -22.59 -36.26
CA ILE A 79 11.87 -22.08 -34.95
C ILE A 79 11.02 -20.82 -35.14
N ASN A 80 9.74 -20.92 -34.85
CA ASN A 80 8.87 -19.77 -34.65
C ASN A 80 9.04 -19.23 -33.23
N ARG A 81 9.71 -18.07 -33.10
CA ARG A 81 9.97 -17.43 -31.79
C ARG A 81 8.72 -16.93 -31.06
N LYS A 82 7.57 -16.83 -31.74
CA LYS A 82 6.28 -16.49 -31.12
C LYS A 82 5.63 -17.69 -30.44
N CYS A 83 6.18 -18.88 -30.65
CA CYS A 83 5.63 -20.13 -30.18
C CYS A 83 6.51 -20.76 -29.11
N TYR A 84 5.92 -21.08 -27.94
CA TYR A 84 6.65 -21.58 -26.77
C TYR A 84 6.53 -23.09 -26.52
N ALA A 85 5.76 -23.80 -27.34
CA ALA A 85 5.71 -25.26 -27.31
C ALA A 85 6.77 -25.86 -28.26
N TYR A 86 7.45 -26.90 -27.78
CA TYR A 86 8.51 -27.60 -28.48
C TYR A 86 8.31 -29.10 -28.37
N PHE A 87 8.10 -29.76 -29.50
CA PHE A 87 8.02 -31.21 -29.60
C PHE A 87 9.31 -31.75 -30.22
N LEU A 88 9.98 -32.67 -29.53
CA LEU A 88 11.18 -33.31 -30.04
C LEU A 88 11.00 -34.83 -30.07
N LEU A 89 11.31 -35.42 -31.22
CA LEU A 89 11.20 -36.85 -31.46
C LEU A 89 12.48 -37.37 -32.10
N ALA A 90 13.10 -38.37 -31.48
CA ALA A 90 14.22 -39.10 -32.09
C ALA A 90 14.29 -40.55 -31.66
N LYS A 91 14.99 -41.35 -32.47
CA LYS A 91 15.30 -42.75 -32.14
C LYS A 91 16.44 -42.87 -31.11
N ASP A 92 17.40 -41.96 -31.16
CA ASP A 92 18.56 -41.95 -30.26
C ASP A 92 18.61 -40.65 -29.43
N PRO A 93 18.71 -40.74 -28.09
CA PRO A 93 18.76 -39.59 -27.20
C PRO A 93 19.88 -38.60 -27.52
N ALA A 94 21.01 -39.04 -28.10
CA ALA A 94 22.13 -38.15 -28.41
C ALA A 94 21.76 -37.06 -29.44
N HIS A 95 20.89 -37.39 -30.40
CA HIS A 95 20.48 -36.47 -31.46
C HIS A 95 19.53 -35.36 -30.96
N LEU A 96 18.92 -35.54 -29.80
CA LEU A 96 17.97 -34.58 -29.21
C LEU A 96 18.68 -33.44 -28.48
N ILE A 97 19.88 -33.68 -27.96
CA ILE A 97 20.66 -32.68 -27.21
C ILE A 97 20.94 -31.44 -28.08
N ALA A 98 21.29 -31.64 -29.35
CA ALA A 98 21.50 -30.55 -30.31
C ALA A 98 20.21 -29.76 -30.62
N GLY A 99 19.06 -30.41 -30.54
CA GLY A 99 17.75 -29.77 -30.67
C GLY A 99 17.41 -28.94 -29.42
N ILE A 100 17.58 -29.52 -28.23
CA ILE A 100 17.31 -28.88 -26.93
C ILE A 100 18.18 -27.63 -26.76
N ALA A 101 19.45 -27.68 -27.17
CA ALA A 101 20.36 -26.54 -27.10
C ALA A 101 19.91 -25.31 -27.90
N LYS A 102 19.05 -25.49 -28.92
CA LYS A 102 18.49 -24.40 -29.73
C LYS A 102 17.24 -23.77 -29.11
N ILE A 103 16.67 -24.38 -28.06
CA ILE A 103 15.41 -23.94 -27.45
C ILE A 103 15.68 -22.82 -26.43
N PRO A 104 14.91 -21.73 -26.43
CA PRO A 104 14.98 -20.70 -25.41
C PRO A 104 14.41 -21.19 -24.06
N THR A 105 15.21 -21.90 -23.28
CA THR A 105 14.83 -22.48 -21.98
C THR A 105 14.84 -21.48 -20.81
N ILE A 106 15.21 -20.23 -21.07
CA ILE A 106 15.19 -19.14 -20.06
C ILE A 106 13.75 -18.69 -19.75
N ILE A 107 12.83 -18.88 -20.69
CA ILE A 107 11.44 -18.45 -20.60
C ILE A 107 10.64 -19.51 -19.84
N ALA A 108 9.95 -19.11 -18.77
CA ALA A 108 9.15 -20.02 -17.93
C ALA A 108 7.92 -20.60 -18.64
N LEU A 109 7.43 -19.93 -19.69
CA LEU A 109 6.32 -20.40 -20.51
C LEU A 109 6.72 -21.47 -21.52
N THR A 110 8.02 -21.72 -21.70
CA THR A 110 8.51 -22.74 -22.64
C THR A 110 8.10 -24.12 -22.18
N GLN A 111 7.31 -24.81 -23.00
CA GLN A 111 6.83 -26.17 -22.79
C GLN A 111 7.57 -27.11 -23.75
N ILE A 112 8.18 -28.16 -23.23
CA ILE A 112 8.98 -29.11 -24.00
C ILE A 112 8.46 -30.52 -23.77
N LEU A 113 8.11 -31.20 -24.85
CA LEU A 113 7.80 -32.62 -24.87
C LEU A 113 8.89 -33.35 -25.66
N VAL A 114 9.58 -34.27 -25.00
CA VAL A 114 10.62 -35.10 -25.62
C VAL A 114 10.14 -36.54 -25.67
N ILE A 115 10.06 -37.11 -26.87
CA ILE A 115 9.76 -38.52 -27.08
C ILE A 115 11.00 -39.21 -27.67
N VAL A 116 11.45 -40.26 -26.99
CA VAL A 116 12.58 -41.09 -27.42
C VAL A 116 12.09 -42.50 -27.71
N ASP A 117 12.30 -42.97 -28.94
CA ASP A 117 11.96 -44.33 -29.33
C ASP A 117 13.11 -45.32 -29.02
N ALA A 118 13.55 -45.32 -27.76
CA ALA A 118 14.56 -46.22 -27.22
C ALA A 118 14.37 -46.35 -25.69
N GLU A 119 15.07 -47.30 -25.07
CA GLU A 119 15.17 -47.36 -23.61
C GLU A 119 16.21 -46.36 -23.11
N ILE A 120 15.85 -45.56 -22.12
CA ILE A 120 16.72 -44.57 -21.49
C ILE A 120 17.10 -45.05 -20.09
N THR A 121 18.38 -45.00 -19.77
CA THR A 121 18.93 -45.23 -18.43
C THR A 121 18.94 -43.93 -17.61
N GLU A 122 18.86 -44.03 -16.28
CA GLU A 122 18.82 -42.87 -15.38
C GLU A 122 20.03 -41.92 -15.51
N ASN A 123 21.18 -42.43 -15.98
CA ASN A 123 22.39 -41.64 -16.24
C ASN A 123 22.42 -40.93 -17.60
N SER A 124 21.31 -40.95 -18.35
CA SER A 124 21.23 -40.27 -19.64
C SER A 124 21.45 -38.77 -19.49
N ARG A 125 22.19 -38.18 -20.44
CA ARG A 125 22.39 -36.73 -20.52
C ARG A 125 21.07 -35.96 -20.67
N LEU A 126 20.00 -36.61 -21.11
CA LEU A 126 18.67 -36.00 -21.19
C LEU A 126 18.10 -35.62 -19.83
N PHE A 127 18.52 -36.27 -18.74
CA PHE A 127 18.11 -35.91 -17.38
C PHE A 127 18.96 -34.80 -16.76
N ASN A 128 19.94 -34.27 -17.50
CA ASN A 128 20.71 -33.11 -17.05
C ASN A 128 19.84 -31.85 -17.07
N VAL A 129 19.38 -31.47 -15.90
CA VAL A 129 18.45 -30.37 -15.65
C VAL A 129 18.99 -29.00 -16.12
N SER A 130 20.31 -28.85 -16.21
CA SER A 130 20.94 -27.60 -16.66
C SER A 130 20.54 -27.19 -18.09
N PHE A 131 20.16 -28.15 -18.94
CA PHE A 131 19.69 -27.86 -20.30
C PHE A 131 18.34 -27.13 -20.31
N TYR A 132 17.47 -27.43 -19.35
CA TYR A 132 16.07 -26.99 -19.36
C TYR A 132 15.80 -25.73 -18.55
N LYS A 133 16.76 -25.25 -17.74
CA LYS A 133 16.68 -23.97 -16.99
C LYS A 133 15.31 -23.73 -16.34
N ASN A 134 14.46 -22.89 -16.95
CA ASN A 134 13.12 -22.51 -16.47
C ASN A 134 11.97 -23.17 -17.24
N ALA A 135 12.24 -23.93 -18.30
CA ALA A 135 11.23 -24.58 -19.12
C ALA A 135 10.55 -25.74 -18.39
N ASN A 136 9.29 -25.99 -18.73
CA ASN A 136 8.53 -27.15 -18.31
C ASN A 136 8.80 -28.29 -19.28
N VAL A 137 9.14 -29.48 -18.76
CA VAL A 137 9.69 -30.56 -19.59
C VAL A 137 9.11 -31.90 -19.18
N ASN A 138 8.55 -32.59 -20.16
CA ASN A 138 8.10 -33.97 -20.04
C ASN A 138 8.92 -34.83 -21.01
N ILE A 139 9.43 -35.95 -20.52
CA ILE A 139 10.24 -36.91 -21.27
C ILE A 139 9.51 -38.25 -21.28
N ILE A 140 9.36 -38.83 -22.47
CA ILE A 140 8.72 -40.12 -22.69
C ILE A 140 9.72 -41.04 -23.41
N SER A 141 9.82 -42.26 -22.92
CA SER A 141 10.72 -43.31 -23.39
C SER A 141 9.99 -44.65 -23.35
N ARG A 142 10.55 -45.67 -24.01
CA ARG A 142 10.09 -47.06 -23.80
C ARG A 142 10.25 -47.53 -22.35
N SER A 143 11.21 -46.94 -21.63
CA SER A 143 11.48 -47.25 -20.22
C SER A 143 10.57 -46.54 -19.21
N GLY A 144 9.76 -45.56 -19.64
CA GLY A 144 8.86 -44.83 -18.75
C GLY A 144 8.64 -43.37 -19.12
N MET A 145 8.07 -42.64 -18.17
CA MET A 145 7.73 -41.22 -18.30
C MET A 145 8.32 -40.42 -17.15
N TRP A 146 8.82 -39.22 -17.44
CA TRP A 146 9.37 -38.32 -16.44
C TRP A 146 8.88 -36.90 -16.66
N SER A 147 8.52 -36.23 -15.57
CA SER A 147 8.23 -34.80 -15.57
C SER A 147 9.32 -34.08 -14.79
N LEU A 148 9.84 -33.00 -15.35
CA LEU A 148 10.75 -32.12 -14.64
C LEU A 148 9.95 -31.39 -13.56
N SER A 149 10.47 -31.36 -12.33
CA SER A 149 9.85 -30.62 -11.25
C SER A 149 9.69 -29.14 -11.62
N GLU A 150 8.74 -28.49 -10.98
CA GLU A 150 8.36 -27.12 -11.28
C GLU A 150 9.51 -26.10 -11.17
N MET A 151 9.42 -25.01 -11.92
CA MET A 151 10.46 -23.98 -12.03
C MET A 151 10.84 -23.32 -10.69
N PHE A 152 9.93 -23.33 -9.72
CA PHE A 152 10.12 -22.70 -8.41
C PHE A 152 10.75 -23.66 -7.39
N LEU A 153 11.02 -24.91 -7.74
CA LEU A 153 11.75 -25.84 -6.87
C LEU A 153 13.24 -25.76 -7.16
N ARG A 154 14.08 -25.85 -6.12
CA ARG A 154 15.54 -25.92 -6.24
C ARG A 154 16.10 -26.96 -5.24
N PRO A 155 16.90 -27.95 -5.69
CA PRO A 155 17.21 -28.26 -7.08
C PRO A 155 15.97 -28.78 -7.84
N ARG A 156 15.90 -28.52 -9.15
CA ARG A 156 14.88 -29.14 -10.01
C ARG A 156 15.30 -30.60 -10.28
N ILE A 157 14.35 -31.53 -10.21
CA ILE A 157 14.60 -32.97 -10.39
C ILE A 157 13.57 -33.58 -11.33
N PHE A 158 13.97 -34.57 -12.12
CA PHE A 158 13.02 -35.37 -12.89
C PHE A 158 12.35 -36.39 -11.95
N LYS A 159 11.02 -36.32 -11.89
CA LYS A 159 10.21 -37.29 -11.14
C LYS A 159 9.69 -38.33 -12.14
N ASN A 160 9.83 -39.62 -11.82
CA ASN A 160 9.19 -40.68 -12.60
C ASN A 160 7.68 -40.59 -12.39
N VAL A 161 6.94 -40.61 -13.50
CA VAL A 161 5.50 -40.43 -13.54
C VAL A 161 4.85 -41.69 -14.10
N VAL A 162 3.86 -42.23 -13.39
CA VAL A 162 3.15 -43.45 -13.82
C VAL A 162 1.91 -43.11 -14.66
N ARG A 163 1.22 -42.00 -14.36
CA ARG A 163 -0.02 -41.60 -15.05
C ARG A 163 0.21 -40.34 -15.89
N PRO A 164 -0.29 -40.25 -17.13
CA PRO A 164 -0.18 -39.05 -17.96
C PRO A 164 -0.69 -37.77 -17.26
N SER A 165 -1.73 -37.88 -16.43
CA SER A 165 -2.29 -36.77 -15.65
C SER A 165 -1.29 -36.09 -14.72
N ASP A 166 -0.30 -36.84 -14.21
CA ASP A 166 0.69 -36.36 -13.24
C ASP A 166 1.85 -35.61 -13.95
N MET A 167 1.85 -35.56 -15.30
CA MET A 167 2.72 -34.67 -16.11
C MET A 167 2.23 -33.22 -16.15
N ARG A 168 1.00 -32.98 -15.67
CA ARG A 168 0.39 -31.66 -15.71
C ARG A 168 1.06 -30.74 -14.68
N HIS A 169 1.54 -29.60 -15.17
CA HIS A 169 2.13 -28.59 -14.30
C HIS A 169 1.03 -27.84 -13.53
N SER A 170 1.31 -27.55 -12.26
CA SER A 170 0.37 -27.01 -11.29
C SER A 170 -0.01 -25.54 -11.56
N ARG A 171 -1.31 -25.27 -11.73
CA ARG A 171 -1.85 -23.90 -11.79
C ARG A 171 -2.56 -23.57 -10.48
N GLY A 172 -1.96 -22.78 -9.58
CA GLY A 172 -2.66 -22.50 -8.32
C GLY A 172 -1.85 -21.91 -7.19
N ILE A 173 -2.34 -22.15 -5.97
CA ILE A 173 -1.49 -22.13 -4.77
C ILE A 173 -0.55 -23.32 -4.93
N VAL A 174 0.74 -23.06 -4.84
CA VAL A 174 1.73 -24.09 -5.12
C VAL A 174 2.48 -24.49 -3.86
N ASN A 175 2.79 -25.78 -3.76
CA ASN A 175 3.62 -26.32 -2.69
C ASN A 175 5.09 -26.17 -3.09
N LEU A 176 5.85 -25.41 -2.32
CA LEU A 176 7.28 -25.19 -2.54
C LEU A 176 8.16 -26.30 -1.95
N GLU A 177 7.57 -27.39 -1.46
CA GLU A 177 8.24 -28.62 -0.99
C GLU A 177 9.36 -28.35 0.03
N GLY A 178 9.18 -27.34 0.89
CA GLY A 178 10.16 -26.98 1.92
C GLY A 178 11.34 -26.15 1.41
N ARG A 179 11.35 -25.71 0.15
CA ARG A 179 12.40 -24.84 -0.42
C ARG A 179 12.69 -23.67 0.51
N GLN A 180 13.97 -23.40 0.73
CA GLN A 180 14.42 -22.24 1.49
C GLN A 180 14.41 -20.99 0.60
N LEU A 181 13.67 -19.96 1.02
CA LEU A 181 13.62 -18.65 0.35
C LEU A 181 14.47 -17.63 1.09
N GLN A 182 15.19 -16.81 0.32
CA GLN A 182 15.89 -15.65 0.85
C GLN A 182 14.92 -14.46 0.92
N VAL A 183 14.77 -13.85 2.09
CA VAL A 183 13.77 -12.81 2.33
C VAL A 183 14.42 -11.55 2.89
N ALA A 184 14.04 -10.36 2.45
CA ALA A 184 14.52 -9.10 3.03
C ALA A 184 13.42 -8.37 3.82
N THR A 185 13.74 -7.93 5.04
CA THR A 185 12.93 -6.97 5.82
C THR A 185 13.80 -6.23 6.81
N PHE A 186 13.24 -5.31 7.58
CA PHE A 186 13.93 -4.53 8.60
C PHE A 186 12.97 -4.17 9.75
N TYR A 187 13.50 -3.56 10.81
CA TYR A 187 12.70 -3.08 11.94
C TYR A 187 11.82 -1.88 11.52
N VAL A 188 10.51 -2.09 11.49
CA VAL A 188 9.50 -1.06 11.18
C VAL A 188 8.18 -1.38 11.88
N PRO A 189 7.99 -0.92 13.12
CA PRO A 189 6.73 -1.05 13.82
C PRO A 189 5.58 -0.34 13.07
N PRO A 190 4.36 -0.90 13.03
CA PRO A 190 3.94 -2.21 13.59
C PRO A 190 4.03 -3.36 12.57
N LEU A 191 4.74 -3.17 11.45
CA LEU A 191 4.80 -4.15 10.36
C LEU A 191 5.81 -5.28 10.64
N SER A 192 6.96 -4.94 11.23
CA SER A 192 8.05 -5.86 11.57
C SER A 192 8.80 -5.38 12.81
N TYR A 193 9.00 -6.27 13.78
CA TYR A 193 9.75 -6.01 15.02
C TYR A 193 11.11 -6.73 15.07
N LEU A 194 11.60 -7.24 13.93
CA LEU A 194 12.88 -7.95 13.84
C LEU A 194 14.06 -6.97 14.06
N SER A 195 14.87 -7.22 15.08
CA SER A 195 16.00 -6.35 15.44
C SER A 195 17.34 -7.09 15.52
N THR A 196 17.34 -8.32 16.03
CA THR A 196 18.56 -9.08 16.32
C THR A 196 19.06 -9.81 15.07
N SER A 197 20.29 -9.51 14.66
CA SER A 197 20.90 -10.05 13.44
C SER A 197 22.31 -10.58 13.69
N ASP A 198 22.65 -11.69 13.03
CA ASP A 198 23.97 -12.31 13.04
C ASP A 198 24.58 -12.31 11.63
N ASN A 199 25.91 -12.23 11.55
CA ASN A 199 26.62 -12.38 10.28
C ASN A 199 26.70 -13.86 9.89
N LYS A 200 26.21 -14.20 8.70
CA LYS A 200 26.28 -15.56 8.14
C LYS A 200 26.66 -15.50 6.66
N THR A 201 27.33 -16.55 6.19
CA THR A 201 27.61 -16.79 4.77
C THR A 201 26.62 -17.81 4.24
N VAL A 202 25.81 -17.41 3.27
CA VAL A 202 24.84 -18.28 2.61
C VAL A 202 25.08 -18.22 1.11
N GLU A 203 25.22 -19.38 0.46
CA GLU A 203 25.43 -19.48 -1.00
C GLU A 203 26.56 -18.58 -1.53
N GLN A 204 27.71 -18.54 -0.82
CA GLN A 204 28.89 -17.72 -1.15
C GLN A 204 28.68 -16.19 -1.06
N VAL A 205 27.58 -15.74 -0.44
CA VAL A 205 27.30 -14.33 -0.18
C VAL A 205 27.29 -14.06 1.33
N GLU A 206 28.18 -13.18 1.79
CA GLU A 206 28.16 -12.67 3.16
C GLU A 206 26.97 -11.74 3.40
N GLY A 207 26.27 -11.91 4.52
CA GLY A 207 25.16 -11.06 4.89
C GLY A 207 24.81 -11.08 6.37
N GLU A 208 24.14 -10.03 6.82
CA GLU A 208 23.48 -9.98 8.12
C GLU A 208 22.11 -10.66 8.00
N PHE A 209 21.82 -11.65 8.85
CA PHE A 209 20.56 -12.38 8.87
C PHE A 209 19.90 -12.27 10.23
N PHE A 210 18.58 -12.04 10.26
CA PHE A 210 17.82 -12.02 11.50
C PHE A 210 17.70 -13.43 12.07
N SER A 211 18.07 -13.57 13.34
CA SER A 211 18.14 -14.86 14.04
C SER A 211 17.85 -14.59 15.52
N SER A 212 16.58 -14.39 15.86
CA SER A 212 16.16 -14.19 17.25
C SER A 212 15.37 -15.39 17.77
N ASN A 213 15.65 -15.80 19.00
CA ASN A 213 14.84 -16.78 19.75
C ASN A 213 13.68 -16.09 20.49
N ASN A 214 13.62 -14.76 20.51
CA ASN A 214 12.57 -14.01 21.19
C ASN A 214 11.29 -13.99 20.32
N PRO A 215 10.16 -14.55 20.79
CA PRO A 215 8.92 -14.54 20.03
C PRO A 215 8.36 -13.13 19.79
N LEU A 216 8.77 -12.13 20.57
CA LEU A 216 8.36 -10.73 20.37
C LEU A 216 8.99 -10.09 19.13
N GLU A 217 10.17 -10.55 18.68
CA GLU A 217 10.78 -10.05 17.45
C GLU A 217 10.12 -10.62 16.20
N TRP A 218 9.51 -11.81 16.30
CA TRP A 218 8.70 -12.43 15.25
C TRP A 218 7.25 -11.92 15.23
N ASP A 219 6.99 -10.77 15.86
CA ASP A 219 5.71 -10.08 15.80
C ASP A 219 5.71 -9.03 14.67
N GLY A 220 4.52 -8.49 14.38
CA GLY A 220 4.30 -7.51 13.32
C GLY A 220 3.28 -7.99 12.29
N VAL A 221 2.54 -7.03 11.72
CA VAL A 221 1.44 -7.35 10.79
C VAL A 221 1.96 -8.05 9.52
N GLU A 222 3.04 -7.54 8.93
CA GLU A 222 3.61 -8.14 7.72
C GLU A 222 4.37 -9.43 8.02
N VAL A 223 5.04 -9.54 9.18
CA VAL A 223 5.72 -10.77 9.60
C VAL A 223 4.71 -11.91 9.78
N LYS A 224 3.58 -11.67 10.45
CA LYS A 224 2.51 -12.66 10.61
C LYS A 224 1.91 -13.07 9.26
N LEU A 225 1.65 -12.10 8.39
CA LEU A 225 1.14 -12.36 7.04
C LEU A 225 2.13 -13.22 6.23
N PHE A 226 3.43 -12.90 6.32
CA PHE A 226 4.50 -13.68 5.72
C PHE A 226 4.54 -15.12 6.25
N MET A 227 4.48 -15.33 7.57
CA MET A 227 4.46 -16.68 8.16
C MET A 227 3.23 -17.49 7.74
N MET A 228 2.07 -16.85 7.60
CA MET A 228 0.86 -17.51 7.05
C MET A 228 1.06 -17.94 5.60
N MET A 229 1.70 -17.11 4.78
CA MET A 229 2.06 -17.46 3.41
C MET A 229 3.08 -18.61 3.38
N ALA A 230 4.08 -18.58 4.27
CA ALA A 230 5.08 -19.64 4.38
C ALA A 230 4.47 -21.00 4.72
N LYS A 231 3.51 -21.03 5.65
CA LYS A 231 2.76 -22.25 5.98
C LYS A 231 1.89 -22.73 4.81
N ARG A 232 1.22 -21.81 4.10
CA ARG A 232 0.28 -22.16 3.01
C ARG A 232 0.99 -22.63 1.74
N LEU A 233 2.16 -22.06 1.45
CA LEU A 233 3.00 -22.40 0.30
C LEU A 233 4.07 -23.45 0.65
N ASN A 234 4.17 -23.86 1.93
CA ASN A 234 5.12 -24.85 2.44
C ASN A 234 6.57 -24.57 2.01
N PHE A 235 7.10 -23.41 2.43
CA PHE A 235 8.50 -23.04 2.25
C PHE A 235 9.18 -22.73 3.57
N THR A 236 10.50 -22.90 3.61
CA THR A 236 11.36 -22.42 4.70
C THR A 236 12.00 -21.09 4.30
N TRP A 237 12.52 -20.33 5.25
CA TRP A 237 13.01 -18.98 4.96
C TRP A 237 14.26 -18.63 5.74
N MET A 238 15.04 -17.70 5.18
CA MET A 238 16.07 -16.96 5.88
C MET A 238 15.87 -15.48 5.62
N ILE A 239 15.81 -14.69 6.69
CA ILE A 239 15.57 -13.26 6.58
C ILE A 239 16.91 -12.53 6.65
N ARG A 240 17.28 -11.90 5.54
CA ARG A 240 18.44 -11.03 5.41
C ARG A 240 18.07 -9.58 5.71
N LYS A 241 18.98 -8.88 6.38
CA LYS A 241 18.88 -7.45 6.62
C LYS A 241 19.33 -6.68 5.38
N PRO A 242 18.66 -5.57 5.02
CA PRO A 242 19.07 -4.74 3.90
C PRO A 242 20.41 -4.05 4.16
N ASN A 243 21.26 -4.02 3.14
CA ASN A 243 22.58 -3.38 3.21
C ASN A 243 22.48 -1.87 2.90
N GLY A 244 23.26 -1.06 3.64
CA GLY A 244 23.42 0.38 3.42
C GLY A 244 22.46 1.28 4.22
N GLY A 245 22.70 2.59 4.20
CA GLY A 245 21.93 3.56 5.01
C GLY A 245 20.48 3.81 4.53
N TYR A 246 20.11 3.36 3.34
CA TYR A 246 18.75 3.49 2.79
C TYR A 246 17.98 2.18 2.93
N ARG A 247 16.96 2.15 3.79
CA ARG A 247 16.14 0.96 4.08
C ARG A 247 15.55 0.30 2.82
N TYR A 248 14.90 1.08 1.97
CA TYR A 248 14.33 0.63 0.68
C TYR A 248 15.32 0.71 -0.49
N GLY A 249 16.37 1.53 -0.37
CA GLY A 249 17.30 1.88 -1.44
C GLY A 249 16.82 3.04 -2.30
N ARG A 250 17.58 3.39 -3.34
CA ARG A 250 17.29 4.51 -4.24
C ARG A 250 17.65 4.15 -5.67
N ALA A 251 16.74 4.43 -6.61
CA ALA A 251 17.04 4.39 -8.03
C ALA A 251 18.11 5.45 -8.37
N ARG A 252 19.18 5.03 -9.04
CA ARG A 252 20.21 5.89 -9.61
C ARG A 252 20.42 5.45 -11.06
N ASN A 253 20.03 6.29 -12.01
CA ASN A 253 20.02 5.96 -13.44
C ASN A 253 19.21 4.67 -13.71
N SER A 254 19.83 3.66 -14.32
CA SER A 254 19.22 2.36 -14.67
C SER A 254 19.44 1.28 -13.60
N THR A 255 20.02 1.61 -12.44
CA THR A 255 20.30 0.66 -11.36
C THR A 255 19.63 1.08 -10.06
N TRP A 256 19.47 0.12 -9.14
CA TRP A 256 18.96 0.36 -7.80
C TRP A 256 20.08 0.19 -6.77
N GLU A 257 20.44 1.29 -6.09
CA GLU A 257 21.50 1.31 -5.09
C GLU A 257 20.94 1.04 -3.68
N GLY A 258 21.51 0.04 -3.01
CA GLY A 258 21.23 -0.29 -1.61
C GLY A 258 19.81 -0.78 -1.31
N GLY A 259 19.57 -1.08 -0.03
CA GLY A 259 18.25 -1.45 0.49
C GLY A 259 17.69 -2.78 0.01
N MET A 260 16.50 -3.11 0.53
CA MET A 260 15.79 -4.37 0.25
C MET A 260 15.40 -4.54 -1.24
N ILE A 261 15.01 -3.45 -1.91
CA ILE A 261 14.67 -3.49 -3.34
C ILE A 261 15.93 -3.73 -4.19
N GLY A 262 17.08 -3.19 -3.77
CA GLY A 262 18.35 -3.44 -4.43
C GLY A 262 18.82 -4.89 -4.30
N GLN A 263 18.63 -5.50 -3.14
CA GLN A 263 18.89 -6.93 -2.95
C GLN A 263 18.00 -7.79 -3.86
N LEU A 264 16.73 -7.43 -4.01
CA LEU A 264 15.80 -8.12 -4.89
C LEU A 264 16.18 -7.94 -6.38
N PHE A 265 16.57 -6.74 -6.78
CA PHE A 265 17.03 -6.44 -8.14
C PHE A 265 18.30 -7.23 -8.51
N ARG A 266 19.25 -7.36 -7.57
CA ARG A 266 20.48 -8.17 -7.73
C ARG A 266 20.25 -9.68 -7.55
N LYS A 267 18.99 -10.10 -7.32
CA LYS A 267 18.58 -11.50 -7.10
C LYS A 267 19.27 -12.17 -5.90
N GLU A 268 19.65 -11.36 -4.92
CA GLU A 268 20.18 -11.83 -3.63
C GLU A 268 19.07 -12.31 -2.69
N VAL A 269 17.84 -11.83 -2.92
CA VAL A 269 16.64 -12.26 -2.20
C VAL A 269 15.52 -12.62 -3.18
N ASP A 270 14.62 -13.51 -2.75
CA ASP A 270 13.45 -13.97 -3.50
C ASP A 270 12.19 -13.14 -3.20
N LEU A 271 12.10 -12.60 -1.99
CA LEU A 271 10.96 -11.86 -1.44
C LEU A 271 11.44 -10.71 -0.55
N ALA A 272 10.74 -9.61 -0.54
CA ALA A 272 11.00 -8.48 0.35
C ALA A 272 9.68 -7.92 0.89
N PHE A 273 9.68 -7.55 2.18
CA PHE A 273 8.58 -6.88 2.87
C PHE A 273 9.14 -5.92 3.92
N GLY A 274 8.32 -5.02 4.44
CA GLY A 274 8.73 -3.91 5.31
C GLY A 274 7.98 -2.62 4.99
N GLY A 275 6.70 -2.70 4.61
CA GLY A 275 5.89 -1.55 4.24
C GLY A 275 6.24 -0.93 2.89
N ILE A 276 6.48 -1.76 1.87
CA ILE A 276 6.77 -1.31 0.50
C ILE A 276 5.51 -0.73 -0.13
N TRP A 277 5.60 0.50 -0.61
CA TRP A 277 4.50 1.16 -1.29
C TRP A 277 4.34 0.66 -2.73
N PHE A 278 3.10 0.39 -3.11
CA PHE A 278 2.73 0.08 -4.49
C PHE A 278 2.84 1.35 -5.35
N MET A 279 4.05 1.59 -5.86
CA MET A 279 4.42 2.78 -6.64
C MET A 279 5.05 2.39 -7.96
N HIS A 280 4.98 3.29 -8.95
CA HIS A 280 5.54 3.03 -10.29
C HIS A 280 7.06 2.80 -10.25
N ASP A 281 7.79 3.57 -9.43
CA ASP A 281 9.26 3.53 -9.39
C ASP A 281 9.81 2.14 -9.06
N PRO A 282 9.47 1.51 -7.92
CA PRO A 282 9.90 0.14 -7.63
C PRO A 282 9.38 -0.86 -8.66
N TYR A 283 8.15 -0.69 -9.15
CA TYR A 283 7.51 -1.60 -10.11
C TYR A 283 8.27 -1.72 -11.44
N ARG A 284 9.08 -0.71 -11.82
CA ARG A 284 9.94 -0.77 -13.02
C ARG A 284 11.11 -1.75 -12.86
N TYR A 285 11.60 -1.96 -11.64
CA TYR A 285 12.80 -2.74 -11.36
C TYR A 285 12.50 -4.10 -10.75
N VAL A 286 11.40 -4.21 -10.00
CA VAL A 286 11.00 -5.44 -9.29
C VAL A 286 9.51 -5.68 -9.43
N ASN A 287 9.09 -6.94 -9.34
CA ASN A 287 7.67 -7.27 -9.36
C ASN A 287 7.04 -7.05 -7.98
N LEU A 288 5.90 -6.36 -7.96
CA LEU A 288 5.11 -6.17 -6.74
C LEU A 288 3.92 -7.12 -6.74
N SER A 289 3.55 -7.58 -5.54
CA SER A 289 2.32 -8.31 -5.30
C SER A 289 1.10 -7.41 -5.48
N VAL A 290 -0.09 -8.02 -5.48
CA VAL A 290 -1.33 -7.26 -5.27
C VAL A 290 -1.25 -6.53 -3.93
N PRO A 291 -1.76 -5.29 -3.85
CA PRO A 291 -1.79 -4.55 -2.60
C PRO A 291 -2.70 -5.24 -1.59
N TRP A 292 -2.25 -5.36 -0.34
CA TRP A 292 -2.99 -6.06 0.72
C TRP A 292 -3.60 -5.13 1.77
N TYR A 293 -3.10 -3.90 1.90
CA TYR A 293 -3.61 -2.94 2.86
C TYR A 293 -3.35 -1.49 2.44
N GLN A 294 -4.26 -0.59 2.81
CA GLN A 294 -4.13 0.85 2.54
C GLN A 294 -3.69 1.58 3.81
N VAL A 295 -2.58 2.30 3.74
CA VAL A 295 -2.09 3.18 4.79
C VAL A 295 -2.25 4.64 4.37
N SER A 296 -2.36 5.52 5.35
CA SER A 296 -2.38 6.96 5.11
C SER A 296 -1.31 7.67 5.93
N ILE A 297 -0.69 8.69 5.33
CA ILE A 297 0.29 9.54 6.01
C ILE A 297 -0.45 10.66 6.71
N HIS A 298 -0.24 10.76 8.02
CA HIS A 298 -0.81 11.79 8.87
C HIS A 298 0.30 12.50 9.65
N PHE A 299 -0.07 13.65 10.21
CA PHE A 299 0.79 14.38 11.14
C PHE A 299 0.11 14.46 12.49
N LEU A 300 0.91 14.33 13.53
CA LEU A 300 0.57 14.87 14.84
C LEU A 300 0.93 16.35 14.85
N VAL A 301 -0.04 17.16 15.26
CA VAL A 301 0.09 18.61 15.42
C VAL A 301 -0.17 18.98 16.88
N PRO A 302 0.39 20.10 17.37
CA PRO A 302 0.09 20.59 18.71
C PRO A 302 -1.42 20.76 18.92
N ARG A 303 -1.89 20.46 20.14
CA ARG A 303 -3.28 20.67 20.54
C ARG A 303 -3.58 22.17 20.54
N PRO A 304 -4.81 22.57 20.13
CA PRO A 304 -5.25 23.94 20.26
C PRO A 304 -5.16 24.41 21.70
N GLN A 305 -4.54 25.56 21.91
CA GLN A 305 -4.44 26.16 23.24
C GLN A 305 -5.72 26.96 23.55
N PRO A 306 -6.10 27.08 24.84
CA PRO A 306 -7.21 27.92 25.23
C PRO A 306 -6.86 29.39 24.99
N ILE A 307 -7.79 30.14 24.41
CA ILE A 307 -7.63 31.56 24.12
C ILE A 307 -7.89 32.34 25.41
N THR A 308 -6.83 32.80 26.07
CA THR A 308 -6.92 33.65 27.27
C THR A 308 -6.98 35.13 26.88
N ASN A 309 -8.18 35.59 26.49
CA ASN A 309 -8.37 37.00 26.12
C ASN A 309 -9.17 37.76 27.18
N PHE A 310 -8.65 38.90 27.65
CA PHE A 310 -9.38 39.83 28.53
C PHE A 310 -10.68 40.34 27.88
N TRP A 311 -10.68 40.51 26.55
CA TRP A 311 -11.87 40.83 25.75
C TRP A 311 -12.91 39.70 25.67
N ALA A 312 -12.67 38.54 26.30
CA ALA A 312 -13.68 37.50 26.41
C ALA A 312 -14.95 37.98 27.14
N LEU A 313 -14.83 38.99 28.02
CA LEU A 313 -15.95 39.59 28.75
C LEU A 313 -16.98 40.26 27.84
N THR A 314 -16.58 40.83 26.70
CA THR A 314 -17.53 41.48 25.77
C THR A 314 -18.16 40.51 24.79
N ARG A 315 -17.57 39.31 24.63
CA ARG A 315 -18.08 38.29 23.72
C ARG A 315 -19.52 37.92 24.07
N PRO A 316 -19.93 37.72 25.36
CA PRO A 316 -21.29 37.59 25.88
C PRO A 316 -22.40 37.59 24.85
N ILE A 317 -22.50 38.81 24.36
CA ILE A 317 -23.51 39.43 23.57
C ILE A 317 -22.83 39.87 22.27
N THR A 318 -23.51 39.71 21.14
CA THR A 318 -22.97 40.14 19.84
C THR A 318 -22.81 41.66 19.78
N VAL A 319 -21.89 42.15 18.95
CA VAL A 319 -21.66 43.59 18.75
C VAL A 319 -22.96 44.32 18.37
N HIS A 320 -23.83 43.68 17.58
CA HIS A 320 -25.14 44.22 17.20
C HIS A 320 -26.04 44.50 18.41
N VAL A 321 -26.07 43.59 19.39
CA VAL A 321 -26.90 43.77 20.59
C VAL A 321 -26.28 44.83 21.51
N TRP A 322 -24.95 44.94 21.60
CA TRP A 322 -24.30 46.06 22.30
C TRP A 322 -24.68 47.41 21.70
N ILE A 323 -24.67 47.53 20.37
CA ILE A 323 -25.12 48.73 19.66
C ILE A 323 -26.60 49.01 19.96
N ALA A 324 -27.45 47.98 19.97
CA ALA A 324 -28.87 48.13 20.30
C ALA A 324 -29.10 48.62 21.73
N VAL A 325 -28.34 48.09 22.72
CA VAL A 325 -28.41 48.55 24.12
C VAL A 325 -28.00 50.02 24.24
N VAL A 326 -26.86 50.40 23.65
CA VAL A 326 -26.38 51.80 23.66
C VAL A 326 -27.39 52.74 23.01
N THR A 327 -27.92 52.35 21.84
CA THR A 327 -28.92 53.13 21.11
C THR A 327 -30.20 53.28 21.93
N THR A 328 -30.68 52.21 22.57
CA THR A 328 -31.89 52.24 23.39
C THR A 328 -31.73 53.14 24.61
N VAL A 329 -30.57 53.12 25.27
CA VAL A 329 -30.24 54.01 26.40
C VAL A 329 -30.27 55.48 25.95
N ILE A 330 -29.67 55.80 24.80
CA ILE A 330 -29.65 57.17 24.26
C ILE A 330 -31.08 57.64 23.91
N VAL A 331 -31.84 56.83 23.18
CA VAL A 331 -33.22 57.15 22.78
C VAL A 331 -34.11 57.35 24.02
N GLN A 332 -33.99 56.48 25.02
CA GLN A 332 -34.77 56.61 26.24
C GLN A 332 -34.35 57.85 27.06
N SER A 333 -33.06 58.19 27.08
CA SER A 333 -32.55 59.41 27.73
C SER A 333 -33.08 60.67 27.04
N LEU A 334 -33.07 60.70 25.71
CA LEU A 334 -33.66 61.80 24.92
C LEU A 334 -35.16 61.94 25.19
N HIS A 335 -35.89 60.83 25.24
CA HIS A 335 -37.33 60.84 25.51
C HIS A 335 -37.67 61.37 26.92
N VAL A 336 -36.94 60.95 27.94
CA VAL A 336 -37.13 61.46 29.32
C VAL A 336 -36.71 62.93 29.43
N TRP A 337 -35.61 63.31 28.78
CA TRP A 337 -35.14 64.69 28.73
C TRP A 337 -36.18 65.63 28.09
N VAL A 338 -36.73 65.28 26.93
CA VAL A 338 -37.80 66.06 26.28
C VAL A 338 -39.05 66.15 27.18
N LYS A 339 -39.46 65.05 27.80
CA LYS A 339 -40.60 65.05 28.75
C LYS A 339 -40.37 65.97 29.95
N ALA A 340 -39.13 66.09 30.44
CA ALA A 340 -38.77 66.96 31.56
C ALA A 340 -38.83 68.46 31.23
N TRP A 341 -38.74 68.79 29.94
CA TRP A 341 -38.93 70.15 29.44
C TRP A 341 -40.41 70.51 29.25
N ILE A 342 -41.24 69.56 28.79
CA ILE A 342 -42.66 69.79 28.50
C ILE A 342 -43.52 69.75 29.77
N ASN A 343 -43.26 68.78 30.66
CA ASN A 343 -44.12 68.54 31.82
C ASN A 343 -43.47 69.10 33.11
N PRO A 344 -44.09 70.10 33.77
CA PRO A 344 -43.55 70.67 35.01
C PRO A 344 -43.61 69.70 36.20
N LYS A 345 -44.35 68.59 36.09
CA LYS A 345 -44.45 67.53 37.11
C LYS A 345 -43.19 66.67 37.20
N VAL A 346 -42.34 66.68 36.17
CA VAL A 346 -41.08 65.92 36.14
C VAL A 346 -39.98 66.73 36.87
N PRO A 347 -39.19 66.11 37.76
CA PRO A 347 -38.13 66.81 38.48
C PRO A 347 -37.13 67.53 37.55
N SER A 348 -36.71 68.75 37.93
CA SER A 348 -35.81 69.60 37.14
C SER A 348 -34.44 68.97 36.86
N ARG A 349 -33.99 68.02 37.68
CA ARG A 349 -32.76 67.22 37.45
C ARG A 349 -32.71 66.55 36.08
N PHE A 350 -33.87 66.19 35.52
CA PHE A 350 -33.96 65.54 34.21
C PHE A 350 -33.89 66.52 33.03
N ARG A 351 -33.78 67.84 33.28
CA ARG A 351 -33.57 68.85 32.23
C ARG A 351 -32.13 68.91 31.73
N SER A 352 -31.18 68.35 32.50
CA SER A 352 -29.79 68.13 32.05
C SER A 352 -29.67 66.74 31.43
N PHE A 353 -29.34 66.66 30.14
CA PHE A 353 -29.21 65.40 29.42
C PHE A 353 -28.16 64.47 30.06
N ALA A 354 -27.02 65.01 30.49
CA ALA A 354 -25.98 64.23 31.16
C ALA A 354 -26.50 63.57 32.44
N ASN A 355 -27.26 64.31 33.26
CA ASN A 355 -27.85 63.77 34.48
C ASN A 355 -28.92 62.70 34.17
N THR A 356 -29.72 62.89 33.12
CA THR A 356 -30.69 61.85 32.68
C THR A 356 -30.00 60.58 32.25
N LEU A 357 -28.93 60.70 31.47
CA LEU A 357 -28.18 59.58 30.93
C LEU A 357 -27.51 58.79 32.04
N THR A 358 -26.81 59.46 32.96
CA THR A 358 -26.16 58.82 34.12
C THR A 358 -27.19 58.13 35.02
N GLU A 359 -28.35 58.74 35.26
CA GLU A 359 -29.39 58.11 36.06
C GLU A 359 -30.02 56.89 35.37
N LEU A 360 -30.27 56.95 34.06
CA LEU A 360 -30.85 55.82 33.32
C LEU A 360 -29.86 54.66 33.18
N ILE A 361 -28.57 54.93 32.95
CA ILE A 361 -27.50 53.91 33.00
C ILE A 361 -27.43 53.31 34.39
N GLY A 362 -27.45 54.15 35.42
CA GLY A 362 -27.42 53.73 36.81
C GLY A 362 -28.58 52.84 37.22
N ARG A 363 -29.80 53.12 36.74
CA ARG A 363 -30.99 52.28 36.93
C ARG A 363 -30.96 50.99 36.12
N LEU A 364 -30.34 51.01 34.94
CA LEU A 364 -30.16 49.83 34.07
C LEU A 364 -29.23 48.80 34.72
N VAL A 365 -28.13 49.26 35.33
CA VAL A 365 -27.15 48.40 36.02
C VAL A 365 -27.59 48.06 37.46
N GLY A 366 -28.64 48.72 37.98
CA GLY A 366 -29.19 48.46 39.32
C GLY A 366 -28.48 49.20 40.46
N LEU A 367 -27.67 50.21 40.17
CA LEU A 367 -26.89 50.99 41.15
C LEU A 367 -27.66 52.17 41.76
N TRP A 368 -28.80 52.57 41.18
CA TRP A 368 -29.55 53.75 41.61
C TRP A 368 -30.88 53.39 42.29
N ALA A 369 -31.10 53.96 43.48
CA ALA A 369 -32.33 53.77 44.25
C ALA A 369 -33.52 54.55 43.65
N PRO A 370 -34.74 53.99 43.68
CA PRO A 370 -35.93 54.67 43.18
C PRO A 370 -36.31 55.85 44.07
N GLN A 371 -36.01 57.07 43.61
CA GLN A 371 -36.54 58.29 44.19
C GLN A 371 -37.96 58.57 43.69
N LYS A 372 -38.82 59.18 44.53
CA LYS A 372 -40.16 59.62 44.15
C LYS A 372 -40.07 60.54 42.93
N THR A 373 -40.62 60.09 41.81
CA THR A 373 -40.55 60.75 40.50
C THR A 373 -41.93 60.86 39.90
N ASP A 374 -42.61 61.98 40.15
CA ASP A 374 -43.97 62.19 39.66
C ASP A 374 -43.99 62.29 38.12
N GLY A 375 -44.97 61.63 37.50
CA GLY A 375 -45.12 61.57 36.04
C GLY A 375 -44.24 60.54 35.28
N LEU A 376 -43.21 59.95 35.91
CA LEU A 376 -42.30 58.98 35.27
C LEU A 376 -42.25 57.59 35.93
N ARG A 377 -43.03 57.37 37.00
CA ARG A 377 -42.95 56.16 37.84
C ARG A 377 -43.02 54.86 37.04
N VAL A 378 -44.10 54.65 36.27
CA VAL A 378 -44.32 53.40 35.51
C VAL A 378 -43.20 53.18 34.48
N GLN A 379 -42.82 54.23 33.75
CA GLN A 379 -41.76 54.17 32.73
C GLN A 379 -40.40 53.82 33.34
N LEU A 380 -40.06 54.37 34.51
CA LEU A 380 -38.80 54.07 35.21
C LEU A 380 -38.81 52.67 35.84
N HIS A 381 -39.96 52.16 36.30
CA HIS A 381 -40.08 50.78 36.76
C HIS A 381 -39.91 49.76 35.62
N LEU A 382 -40.53 50.02 34.46
CA LEU A 382 -40.34 49.19 33.27
C LEU A 382 -38.89 49.22 32.78
N TRP A 383 -38.24 50.40 32.81
CA TRP A 383 -36.82 50.53 32.48
C TRP A 383 -35.92 49.75 33.43
N HIS A 384 -36.19 49.82 34.73
CA HIS A 384 -35.45 49.06 35.73
C HIS A 384 -35.65 47.55 35.56
N PHE A 385 -36.87 47.09 35.25
CA PHE A 385 -37.14 45.69 34.95
C PHE A 385 -36.41 45.22 33.67
N ALA A 386 -36.38 46.04 32.62
CA ALA A 386 -35.60 45.75 31.42
C ALA A 386 -34.09 45.65 31.72
N GLY A 387 -33.57 46.54 32.58
CA GLY A 387 -32.19 46.47 33.07
C GLY A 387 -31.89 45.16 33.80
N LEU A 388 -32.78 44.74 34.71
CA LEU A 388 -32.67 43.45 35.39
C LEU A 388 -32.61 42.28 34.41
N LEU A 389 -33.47 42.26 33.38
CA LEU A 389 -33.45 41.21 32.34
C LEU A 389 -32.15 41.20 31.53
N ILE A 390 -31.64 42.37 31.14
CA ILE A 390 -30.39 42.48 30.36
C ILE A 390 -29.18 42.04 31.21
N VAL A 391 -29.10 42.47 32.48
CA VAL A 391 -28.00 42.11 33.38
C VAL A 391 -28.03 40.61 33.72
N THR A 392 -29.21 40.05 33.95
CA THR A 392 -29.35 38.61 34.24
C THR A 392 -29.00 37.75 33.03
N ALA A 393 -29.46 38.10 31.83
CA ALA A 393 -29.06 37.45 30.56
C ALA A 393 -27.55 37.61 30.28
N TYR A 394 -27.03 38.80 30.59
CA TYR A 394 -25.66 39.14 30.92
C TYR A 394 -24.87 38.00 31.57
N CYS A 395 -25.13 37.91 32.87
CA CYS A 395 -24.44 37.04 33.80
C CYS A 395 -24.64 35.57 33.45
N SER A 396 -25.82 35.15 32.98
CA SER A 396 -26.07 33.76 32.60
C SER A 396 -25.24 33.35 31.38
N SER A 397 -25.17 34.21 30.36
CA SER A 397 -24.41 33.93 29.14
C SER A 397 -22.90 33.94 29.40
N LEU A 398 -22.45 34.87 30.25
CA LEU A 398 -21.06 34.92 30.69
C LEU A 398 -20.69 33.68 31.51
N ALA A 399 -21.53 33.28 32.46
CA ALA A 399 -21.31 32.08 33.27
C ALA A 399 -21.22 30.82 32.39
N ALA A 400 -22.15 30.65 31.44
CA ALA A 400 -22.11 29.53 30.49
C ALA A 400 -20.80 29.48 29.72
N ARG A 401 -20.28 30.61 29.23
CA ARG A 401 -19.04 30.63 28.44
C ARG A 401 -17.77 30.49 29.27
N LEU A 402 -17.77 30.95 30.52
CA LEU A 402 -16.63 30.70 31.42
C LEU A 402 -16.48 29.21 31.77
N THR A 403 -17.56 28.41 31.66
CA THR A 403 -17.46 26.95 31.82
C THR A 403 -16.83 26.24 30.61
N THR A 404 -16.86 26.85 29.42
CA THR A 404 -16.32 26.27 28.19
C THR A 404 -15.29 27.21 27.57
N PRO A 405 -13.97 27.02 27.82
CA PRO A 405 -12.96 27.89 27.26
C PRO A 405 -12.97 27.83 25.73
N ASP A 406 -12.89 28.99 25.08
CA ASP A 406 -12.67 29.07 23.64
C ASP A 406 -11.26 28.57 23.33
N TYR A 407 -11.11 27.74 22.30
CA TYR A 407 -9.81 27.23 21.84
C TYR A 407 -9.42 27.83 20.49
N GLU A 408 -8.12 27.80 20.20
CA GLU A 408 -7.61 28.11 18.87
C GLU A 408 -8.21 27.20 17.79
N ASN A 409 -8.16 27.67 16.54
CA ASN A 409 -8.61 26.86 15.41
C ASN A 409 -7.75 25.62 15.27
N ARG A 410 -8.40 24.45 15.26
CA ARG A 410 -7.72 23.17 15.05
C ARG A 410 -7.10 23.09 13.66
N ILE A 411 -5.95 22.43 13.58
CA ILE A 411 -5.28 22.11 12.31
C ILE A 411 -5.71 20.70 11.91
N ASP A 412 -6.60 20.62 10.92
CA ASP A 412 -7.23 19.36 10.52
C ASP A 412 -7.01 19.00 9.05
N THR A 413 -6.65 19.98 8.23
CA THR A 413 -6.48 19.82 6.78
C THR A 413 -5.04 20.12 6.37
N PRO A 414 -4.50 19.48 5.31
CA PRO A 414 -3.18 19.81 4.77
C PRO A 414 -3.05 21.30 4.43
N ASP A 415 -4.09 21.92 3.87
CA ASP A 415 -4.07 23.34 3.51
C ASP A 415 -3.98 24.27 4.74
N GLN A 416 -4.62 23.90 5.86
CA GLN A 416 -4.44 24.61 7.14
C GLN A 416 -3.03 24.41 7.69
N PHE A 417 -2.51 23.18 7.65
CA PHE A 417 -1.15 22.89 8.11
C PHE A 417 -0.12 23.76 7.40
N LEU A 418 -0.25 23.90 6.08
CA LEU A 418 0.68 24.68 5.26
C LEU A 418 0.66 26.18 5.57
N LYS A 419 -0.44 26.71 6.11
CA LYS A 419 -0.55 28.11 6.55
C LYS A 419 0.10 28.38 7.91
N THR A 420 0.35 27.33 8.69
CA THR A 420 0.99 27.47 10.02
C THR A 420 2.51 27.55 9.91
N ASN A 421 3.18 27.97 10.98
CA ASN A 421 4.65 27.97 11.06
C ASN A 421 5.23 26.64 11.55
N LEU A 422 4.45 25.55 11.51
CA LEU A 422 4.92 24.22 11.89
C LEU A 422 5.96 23.71 10.89
N THR A 423 6.98 23.05 11.45
CA THR A 423 8.02 22.31 10.72
C THR A 423 7.90 20.82 11.02
N TRP A 424 8.45 19.99 10.15
CA TRP A 424 8.39 18.54 10.34
C TRP A 424 9.69 17.90 9.86
N GLY A 425 9.91 16.65 10.24
CA GLY A 425 11.16 15.97 9.96
C GLY A 425 11.11 14.49 10.25
N ARG A 426 12.26 13.85 10.04
CA ARG A 426 12.52 12.46 10.38
C ARG A 426 14.01 12.26 10.59
N GLU A 427 14.37 11.13 11.18
CA GLU A 427 15.75 10.68 11.30
C GLU A 427 16.25 10.02 10.00
N GLY A 428 17.55 10.15 9.73
CA GLY A 428 18.22 9.50 8.61
C GLY A 428 18.30 10.36 7.34
N PRO A 429 18.54 9.75 6.17
CA PRO A 429 18.76 10.51 4.95
C PRO A 429 17.49 11.20 4.48
N ILE A 430 17.66 12.32 3.76
CA ILE A 430 16.56 13.12 3.21
C ILE A 430 15.62 12.21 2.39
N PRO A 431 14.33 12.15 2.75
CA PRO A 431 13.36 11.32 2.05
C PRO A 431 13.18 11.79 0.61
N LYS A 432 12.76 10.88 -0.27
CA LYS A 432 12.17 11.29 -1.54
C LYS A 432 10.77 11.80 -1.24
N PHE A 433 10.56 13.10 -1.34
CA PHE A 433 9.28 13.73 -1.02
C PHE A 433 8.15 13.27 -1.95
N ASP A 434 8.50 12.86 -3.17
CA ASP A 434 7.60 12.26 -4.17
C ASP A 434 6.91 11.00 -3.65
N ASP A 435 7.59 10.24 -2.79
CA ASP A 435 7.03 9.05 -2.21
C ASP A 435 5.99 9.44 -1.13
N TYR A 436 6.19 10.55 -0.42
CA TYR A 436 5.43 10.92 0.79
C TYR A 436 4.27 11.90 0.55
N PHE A 437 4.34 12.70 -0.52
CA PHE A 437 3.38 13.79 -0.75
C PHE A 437 2.92 13.83 -2.19
N GLU A 438 1.62 14.08 -2.35
CA GLU A 438 1.03 14.47 -3.63
C GLU A 438 1.72 15.73 -4.19
N GLU A 439 1.73 15.85 -5.50
CA GLU A 439 2.39 16.93 -6.25
C GLU A 439 2.00 18.33 -5.74
N LYS A 440 0.71 18.53 -5.41
CA LYS A 440 0.18 19.79 -4.85
C LYS A 440 0.91 20.27 -3.58
N TYR A 441 1.36 19.34 -2.74
CA TYR A 441 1.92 19.66 -1.41
C TYR A 441 3.44 19.53 -1.32
N ARG A 442 4.07 18.86 -2.30
CA ARG A 442 5.48 18.47 -2.32
C ARG A 442 6.44 19.61 -2.02
N GLU A 443 6.42 20.69 -2.81
CA GLU A 443 7.36 21.81 -2.66
C GLU A 443 7.18 22.58 -1.35
N LYS A 444 5.93 22.72 -0.90
CA LYS A 444 5.61 23.41 0.35
C LYS A 444 6.07 22.58 1.55
N MET A 445 5.92 21.26 1.50
CA MET A 445 6.38 20.36 2.54
C MET A 445 7.91 20.23 2.56
N MET A 446 8.57 20.22 1.40
CA MET A 446 10.04 20.28 1.31
C MET A 446 10.61 21.49 2.06
N ARG A 447 10.03 22.69 1.87
CA ARG A 447 10.49 23.91 2.54
C ARG A 447 10.32 23.88 4.07
N LYS A 448 9.38 23.08 4.57
CA LYS A 448 9.10 22.90 5.99
C LYS A 448 9.88 21.75 6.63
N PHE A 449 10.66 21.00 5.84
CA PHE A 449 11.41 19.84 6.30
C PHE A 449 12.67 20.24 7.08
N LYS A 450 12.86 19.65 8.25
CA LYS A 450 14.06 19.78 9.09
C LYS A 450 14.52 18.40 9.52
N SER A 451 15.73 18.00 9.12
CA SER A 451 16.30 16.70 9.49
C SER A 451 16.43 16.55 11.01
N GLU A 452 16.13 15.37 11.52
CA GLU A 452 16.39 14.97 12.91
C GLU A 452 17.73 14.22 13.00
N LYS A 453 18.52 14.50 14.04
CA LYS A 453 19.79 13.79 14.27
C LYS A 453 19.70 12.72 15.37
N SER A 454 18.88 12.95 16.38
CA SER A 454 18.73 12.08 17.54
C SER A 454 17.35 12.26 18.18
N LEU A 455 17.02 11.36 19.12
CA LEU A 455 15.81 11.47 19.96
C LEU A 455 15.77 12.80 20.72
N ASP A 456 16.91 13.25 21.25
CA ASP A 456 17.02 14.49 22.02
C ASP A 456 16.81 15.74 21.15
N ASP A 457 17.38 15.78 19.94
CA ASP A 457 17.14 16.87 18.97
C ASP A 457 15.67 16.96 18.58
N ARG A 458 15.00 15.80 18.42
CA ARG A 458 13.55 15.80 18.20
C ARG A 458 12.79 16.29 19.42
N LYS A 459 13.16 15.87 20.62
CA LYS A 459 12.51 16.32 21.85
C LYS A 459 12.63 17.84 22.01
N GLU A 460 13.81 18.41 21.76
CA GLU A 460 14.01 19.85 21.79
C GLU A 460 13.11 20.58 20.77
N LYS A 461 12.94 20.04 19.56
CA LYS A 461 12.01 20.59 18.56
C LYS A 461 10.56 20.51 19.00
N ILE A 462 10.16 19.40 19.62
CA ILE A 462 8.81 19.22 20.18
C ILE A 462 8.56 20.23 21.30
N ASP A 463 9.52 20.40 22.22
CA ASP A 463 9.44 21.31 23.36
C ASP A 463 9.35 22.79 22.93
N ARG A 464 9.96 23.15 21.78
CA ARG A 464 9.80 24.48 21.15
C ARG A 464 8.37 24.73 20.63
N GLY A 465 7.52 23.71 20.53
CA GLY A 465 6.10 23.81 20.17
C GLY A 465 5.79 24.08 18.69
N ASN A 466 6.80 24.21 17.83
CA ASN A 466 6.64 24.49 16.39
C ASN A 466 6.98 23.30 15.49
N TYR A 467 6.76 22.09 16.00
CA TYR A 467 7.09 20.84 15.34
C TYR A 467 5.86 19.97 15.11
N ALA A 468 5.88 19.18 14.04
CA ALA A 468 4.85 18.22 13.70
C ALA A 468 5.50 16.87 13.41
N ILE A 469 4.89 15.82 13.96
CA ILE A 469 5.46 14.46 13.90
C ILE A 469 4.76 13.70 12.78
N VAL A 470 5.53 13.23 11.82
CA VAL A 470 5.01 12.40 10.71
C VAL A 470 4.80 10.97 11.16
N GLY A 471 3.75 10.35 10.65
CA GLY A 471 3.46 8.95 10.90
C GLY A 471 2.39 8.40 9.99
N ARG A 472 2.03 7.15 10.26
CA ARG A 472 1.06 6.39 9.47
C ARG A 472 -0.10 6.00 10.37
N ILE A 473 -1.32 6.06 9.84
CA ILE A 473 -2.47 5.47 10.52
C ILE A 473 -2.70 4.08 9.96
N ILE A 474 -2.74 3.10 10.86
CA ILE A 474 -3.17 1.74 10.58
C ILE A 474 -4.41 1.50 11.43
N ASN A 475 -5.54 1.25 10.76
CA ASN A 475 -6.90 1.29 11.30
C ASN A 475 -7.26 2.63 11.94
N CYS A 476 -6.95 2.78 13.23
CA CYS A 476 -7.30 3.95 14.04
C CYS A 476 -6.15 4.38 14.96
N ILE A 477 -5.01 3.68 14.89
CA ILE A 477 -3.84 3.96 15.73
C ILE A 477 -2.81 4.67 14.85
N PHE A 478 -2.28 5.77 15.38
CA PHE A 478 -1.19 6.51 14.78
C PHE A 478 0.14 5.89 15.20
N PHE A 479 0.96 5.52 14.21
CA PHE A 479 2.31 5.03 14.40
C PHE A 479 3.28 6.08 13.88
N PRO A 480 4.06 6.74 14.76
CA PRO A 480 5.07 7.70 14.34
C PRO A 480 6.17 6.98 13.55
N GLU A 481 6.81 7.68 12.60
CA GLU A 481 7.89 7.09 11.79
C GLU A 481 9.17 6.83 12.61
N ASN A 482 9.41 7.66 13.63
CA ASN A 482 10.51 7.55 14.59
C ASN A 482 9.94 7.44 16.02
N ASP A 483 10.65 6.79 16.93
CA ASP A 483 10.16 6.51 18.29
C ASP A 483 9.98 7.78 19.12
N VAL A 484 8.76 8.10 19.54
CA VAL A 484 8.42 9.27 20.36
C VAL A 484 8.05 8.83 21.77
N SER A 485 8.49 9.60 22.78
CA SER A 485 8.13 9.31 24.16
C SER A 485 6.65 9.60 24.44
N ALA A 486 6.04 8.84 25.34
CA ALA A 486 4.62 8.98 25.66
C ALA A 486 4.26 10.33 26.32
N SER A 487 5.21 10.99 26.98
CA SER A 487 5.01 12.34 27.55
C SER A 487 4.83 13.36 26.44
N ASP A 488 5.66 13.28 25.40
CA ASP A 488 5.74 14.27 24.33
C ASP A 488 4.47 14.23 23.44
N LEU A 489 3.77 13.09 23.42
CA LEU A 489 2.53 12.91 22.67
C LEU A 489 1.30 13.52 23.37
N ARG A 490 1.38 13.89 24.66
CA ARG A 490 0.21 14.37 25.43
C ARG A 490 -0.37 15.66 24.87
N ASP A 491 0.50 16.57 24.43
CA ASP A 491 0.11 17.88 23.92
C ASP A 491 -0.10 17.88 22.41
N TYR A 492 -0.13 16.70 21.79
CA TYR A 492 -0.35 16.52 20.36
C TYR A 492 -1.70 15.86 20.08
N ARG A 493 -2.16 16.06 18.85
CA ARG A 493 -3.36 15.46 18.27
C ARG A 493 -3.09 15.03 16.84
N VAL A 494 -3.78 13.99 16.40
CA VAL A 494 -3.72 13.54 15.01
C VAL A 494 -4.55 14.49 14.14
N MET A 495 -3.98 14.90 13.01
CA MET A 495 -4.68 15.67 11.98
C MET A 495 -5.74 14.79 11.30
N LYS A 496 -6.96 15.33 11.10
CA LYS A 496 -8.12 14.58 10.59
C LYS A 496 -7.90 14.06 9.17
N GLU A 497 -7.46 14.92 8.26
CA GLU A 497 -7.22 14.55 6.87
C GLU A 497 -5.78 14.06 6.67
N PRO A 498 -5.56 13.04 5.82
CA PRO A 498 -4.22 12.61 5.46
C PRO A 498 -3.57 13.55 4.44
N PHE A 499 -2.24 13.51 4.37
CA PHE A 499 -1.48 14.12 3.27
C PHE A 499 -1.42 13.26 2.00
N GLY A 500 -1.65 11.95 2.16
CA GLY A 500 -1.63 10.98 1.06
C GLY A 500 -2.07 9.60 1.54
N LYS A 501 -2.57 8.80 0.60
CA LYS A 501 -2.97 7.40 0.81
C LYS A 501 -2.11 6.51 -0.08
N TYR A 502 -1.58 5.44 0.50
CA TYR A 502 -0.65 4.52 -0.13
C TYR A 502 -1.07 3.09 0.14
N TYR A 503 -0.75 2.19 -0.80
CA TYR A 503 -1.04 0.77 -0.65
C TYR A 503 0.24 0.00 -0.34
N LEU A 504 0.19 -0.90 0.64
CA LEU A 504 1.28 -1.79 0.98
C LEU A 504 1.26 -3.03 0.09
N SER A 505 2.44 -3.45 -0.36
CA SER A 505 2.65 -4.63 -1.21
C SER A 505 3.92 -5.37 -0.79
N PHE A 506 4.03 -6.64 -1.20
CA PHE A 506 5.26 -7.41 -1.13
C PHE A 506 6.02 -7.23 -2.44
N ALA A 507 7.35 -7.19 -2.42
CA ALA A 507 8.16 -7.21 -3.63
C ALA A 507 8.78 -8.60 -3.80
N THR A 508 8.67 -9.20 -4.98
CA THR A 508 9.12 -10.58 -5.21
C THR A 508 9.86 -10.75 -6.54
N GLN A 509 10.52 -11.89 -6.69
CA GLN A 509 10.96 -12.36 -7.99
C GLN A 509 9.76 -12.73 -8.88
N PRO A 510 9.87 -12.61 -10.21
CA PRO A 510 8.75 -12.84 -11.15
C PRO A 510 8.05 -14.20 -10.99
N TRP A 511 8.82 -15.25 -10.69
CA TRP A 511 8.31 -16.62 -10.57
C TRP A 511 7.42 -16.84 -9.33
N LEU A 512 7.57 -16.02 -8.28
CA LEU A 512 6.84 -16.17 -7.03
C LEU A 512 5.53 -15.36 -6.99
N VAL A 513 5.40 -14.34 -7.86
CA VAL A 513 4.31 -13.35 -7.84
C VAL A 513 2.93 -14.03 -7.88
N LEU A 514 2.72 -14.99 -8.79
CA LEU A 514 1.42 -15.60 -9.00
C LEU A 514 0.97 -16.42 -7.78
N SER A 515 1.87 -17.25 -7.26
CA SER A 515 1.63 -18.10 -6.08
C SER A 515 1.40 -17.26 -4.83
N LEU A 516 2.17 -16.17 -4.67
CA LEU A 516 2.03 -15.23 -3.58
C LEU A 516 0.68 -14.50 -3.67
N ASN A 517 0.33 -13.94 -4.82
CA ASN A 517 -0.92 -13.20 -5.01
C ASN A 517 -2.15 -14.07 -4.72
N LYS A 518 -2.18 -15.30 -5.23
CA LYS A 518 -3.28 -16.24 -4.94
C LYS A 518 -3.39 -16.59 -3.47
N SER A 519 -2.24 -16.74 -2.79
CA SER A 519 -2.23 -17.03 -1.35
C SER A 519 -2.66 -15.83 -0.53
N LEU A 520 -2.20 -14.64 -0.90
CA LEU A 520 -2.51 -13.36 -0.27
C LEU A 520 -3.99 -13.05 -0.39
N LEU A 521 -4.57 -13.11 -1.60
CA LEU A 521 -6.00 -12.91 -1.82
C LEU A 521 -6.84 -13.86 -0.98
N LYS A 522 -6.49 -15.15 -0.92
CA LYS A 522 -7.20 -16.10 -0.06
C LYS A 522 -7.05 -15.81 1.43
N ILE A 523 -5.90 -15.32 1.89
CA ILE A 523 -5.73 -14.94 3.30
C ILE A 523 -6.58 -13.70 3.64
N VAL A 524 -6.66 -12.74 2.70
CA VAL A 524 -7.54 -11.56 2.81
C VAL A 524 -9.00 -11.99 2.82
N ASP A 525 -9.42 -12.85 1.89
CA ASP A 525 -10.80 -13.33 1.75
C ASP A 525 -11.26 -14.22 2.93
N ASP A 526 -10.35 -15.04 3.49
CA ASP A 526 -10.65 -15.92 4.63
C ASP A 526 -10.93 -15.15 5.94
N ASP A 527 -10.99 -13.81 5.90
CA ASP A 527 -11.18 -12.87 7.05
C ASP A 527 -10.14 -13.09 8.18
N LYS A 528 -9.07 -13.82 7.88
CA LYS A 528 -7.97 -14.13 8.80
C LYS A 528 -7.11 -12.91 9.05
N ILE A 529 -7.10 -11.94 8.15
CA ILE A 529 -6.47 -10.65 8.40
C ILE A 529 -7.22 -9.96 9.52
N ASP A 530 -8.56 -9.93 9.48
CA ASP A 530 -9.43 -9.30 10.48
C ASP A 530 -9.52 -10.05 11.81
N ARG A 531 -9.20 -11.35 11.85
CA ARG A 531 -9.06 -12.13 13.10
C ARG A 531 -7.63 -12.19 13.64
N ALA A 532 -6.61 -12.12 12.79
CA ALA A 532 -5.22 -11.93 13.22
C ALA A 532 -4.95 -10.48 13.65
N ARG A 533 -5.88 -9.57 13.34
CA ARG A 533 -5.96 -8.22 13.88
C ARG A 533 -5.88 -8.29 15.40
N PHE A 534 -4.76 -7.77 15.90
CA PHE A 534 -4.83 -6.85 17.03
C PHE A 534 -5.33 -7.40 18.37
N HIS A 535 -5.16 -8.70 18.68
CA HIS A 535 -5.38 -9.18 20.05
C HIS A 535 -4.53 -8.44 21.11
N ARG A 536 -3.49 -7.70 20.70
CA ARG A 536 -2.69 -6.82 21.57
C ARG A 536 -2.81 -5.32 21.31
N LEU A 537 -3.53 -4.89 20.27
CA LEU A 537 -3.75 -3.46 20.06
C LEU A 537 -5.16 -3.11 20.56
N PRO A 538 -5.32 -2.12 21.45
CA PRO A 538 -6.59 -1.88 22.15
C PRO A 538 -7.65 -1.35 21.17
N LEU A 539 -8.36 -2.27 20.50
CA LEU A 539 -9.45 -1.99 19.56
C LEU A 539 -10.68 -1.40 20.26
N GLU A 540 -10.88 -1.69 21.55
CA GLU A 540 -12.02 -1.17 22.33
C GLU A 540 -12.05 0.38 22.42
N ARG A 541 -10.90 1.06 22.32
CA ARG A 541 -10.84 2.53 22.33
C ARG A 541 -11.33 3.18 21.03
N CYS A 542 -11.35 2.46 19.93
CA CYS A 542 -11.70 3.02 18.61
C CYS A 542 -13.20 3.32 18.49
N HIS A 543 -14.06 2.53 19.16
CA HIS A 543 -15.49 2.78 19.20
C HIS A 543 -15.87 3.95 20.12
N SER A 544 -15.11 4.20 21.19
CA SER A 544 -15.34 5.32 22.10
C SER A 544 -15.10 6.67 21.41
N GLN A 545 -14.02 6.80 20.61
CA GLN A 545 -13.73 8.06 19.91
C GLN A 545 -14.79 8.41 18.86
N LYS A 546 -15.39 7.43 18.15
CA LYS A 546 -16.49 7.71 17.21
C LYS A 546 -17.74 8.31 17.89
N ASN A 547 -17.96 8.01 19.17
CA ASN A 547 -19.10 8.54 19.94
C ASN A 547 -18.84 9.95 20.52
N GLU A 548 -17.57 10.36 20.67
CA GLU A 548 -17.21 11.76 20.97
C GLU A 548 -17.28 12.67 19.72
N TYR A 549 -17.43 12.11 18.52
CA TYR A 549 -17.61 12.86 17.26
C TYR A 549 -19.08 13.22 16.95
N LYS A 550 -19.96 13.33 17.95
CA LYS A 550 -21.20 14.08 17.78
C LYS A 550 -20.90 15.56 18.02
N SER A 551 -20.86 16.33 16.93
CA SER A 551 -21.05 17.78 16.96
C SER A 551 -22.17 18.13 17.95
N PRO A 552 -22.06 19.19 18.75
CA PRO A 552 -23.27 19.77 19.34
C PRO A 552 -24.19 20.05 18.16
N ARG A 553 -25.37 19.43 18.17
CA ARG A 553 -26.46 19.91 17.33
C ARG A 553 -26.63 21.37 17.69
N SER A 554 -26.64 22.24 16.69
CA SER A 554 -27.30 23.53 16.78
C SER A 554 -28.73 23.26 17.22
N SER A 555 -28.99 23.39 18.51
CA SER A 555 -30.33 23.62 19.03
C SER A 555 -30.60 25.10 18.82
N ASP A 556 -31.53 25.38 17.91
CA ASP A 556 -32.24 26.65 17.79
C ASP A 556 -32.79 27.14 19.14
#